data_AF-A0A1H4Y6D0-F1
#
_entry.id   AF-A0A1H4Y6D0-F1
#
_cell.length_a   1.000
_cell.length_b   1.000
_cell.length_c   1.000
_cell.angle_alpha   90.00
_cell.angle_beta   90.00
_cell.angle_gamma   90.00
#
_symmetry.space_group_name_H-M   'P 1'
#
loop_
_entity.id
_entity.type
_entity.pdbx_description
1 polymer ?
#
loop_
_entity_poly.entity_id
_entity_poly.type
_entity_poly.pdbx_seq_one_letter_code
_entity_poly.pdbx_strand_id
1 'polypeptide(L)' 'MADTDDDGKRPVEPPQGRAAGLPYDWRSPTAERIRARVWNAGDPRLWTPKTFGWGYNLNFYWVVHPIRYVRARRR' A
#
# COMPACT_ATOMS: atom_id res chain seq x y z
N MET A 1 -6.13 -17.55 -17.90
CA MET A 1 -4.79 -17.76 -17.31
C MET A 1 -4.21 -16.37 -17.10
N ALA A 2 -4.50 -15.74 -15.96
CA ALA A 2 -4.22 -14.33 -15.73
C ALA A 2 -2.93 -14.18 -14.92
N ASP A 3 -2.03 -13.38 -15.48
CA ASP A 3 -0.74 -12.89 -14.96
C ASP A 3 -0.55 -13.06 -13.45
N THR A 4 0.24 -14.06 -13.11
CA THR A 4 1.10 -14.02 -11.93
C THR A 4 2.30 -13.17 -12.35
N ASP A 5 2.72 -12.20 -11.53
CA ASP A 5 3.97 -11.38 -11.66
C ASP A 5 3.81 -9.86 -11.88
N ASP A 6 2.62 -9.25 -11.65
CA ASP A 6 2.59 -7.82 -11.30
C ASP A 6 3.09 -7.66 -9.85
N ASP A 7 4.37 -7.31 -9.67
CA ASP A 7 5.07 -7.03 -8.39
C ASP A 7 4.44 -5.90 -7.54
N GLY A 8 3.17 -5.60 -7.75
CA GLY A 8 2.41 -4.59 -7.05
C GLY A 8 2.77 -3.18 -7.46
N LYS A 9 3.44 -2.94 -8.60
CA LYS A 9 3.83 -1.60 -9.11
C LYS A 9 2.65 -0.69 -9.49
N ARG A 10 1.44 -0.98 -9.02
CA ARG A 10 0.25 -0.21 -9.34
C ARG A 10 0.27 1.12 -8.57
N PRO A 11 -0.07 2.24 -9.23
CA PRO A 11 -0.21 3.52 -8.56
C PRO A 11 -1.24 3.42 -7.43
N VAL A 12 -0.83 3.73 -6.20
CA VAL A 12 -1.75 3.75 -5.07
C VAL A 12 -2.57 5.03 -5.16
N GLU A 13 -3.88 4.89 -5.33
CA GLU A 13 -4.79 6.03 -5.28
C GLU A 13 -4.69 6.73 -3.91
N PRO A 14 -4.66 8.07 -3.89
CA PRO A 14 -4.66 8.82 -2.65
C PRO A 14 -5.94 8.54 -1.85
N PRO A 15 -5.85 8.57 -0.50
CA PRO A 15 -7.03 8.43 0.36
C PRO A 15 -8.00 9.60 0.14
N GLN A 16 -9.28 9.39 0.46
CA GLN A 16 -10.32 10.42 0.26
C GLN A 16 -10.08 11.68 1.08
N GLY A 17 -9.52 11.53 2.28
CA GLY A 17 -9.23 12.66 3.15
C GLY A 17 -8.52 12.23 4.42
N ARG A 18 -8.45 13.15 5.38
CA ARG A 18 -7.94 12.90 6.73
C ARG A 18 -8.98 13.34 7.76
N ALA A 19 -9.26 12.48 8.73
CA ALA A 19 -10.08 12.79 9.89
C ALA A 19 -9.19 12.70 11.15
N ALA A 20 -9.19 13.76 11.97
CA ALA A 20 -8.34 13.88 13.17
C ALA A 20 -6.85 13.53 12.91
N GLY A 21 -6.31 13.96 11.76
CA GLY A 21 -4.92 13.74 11.37
C GLY A 21 -4.61 12.36 10.75
N LEU A 22 -5.56 11.42 10.78
CA LEU A 22 -5.42 10.08 10.20
C LEU A 22 -6.15 9.98 8.86
N PRO A 23 -5.57 9.29 7.85
CA PRO A 23 -6.24 9.12 6.57
C PRO A 23 -7.47 8.24 6.71
N TYR A 24 -8.48 8.53 5.89
CA TYR A 24 -9.76 7.85 5.92
C TYR A 24 -10.23 7.53 4.49
N ASP A 25 -10.81 6.35 4.27
CA ASP A 25 -11.38 5.93 2.98
C ASP A 25 -12.68 5.09 3.16
N TRP A 26 -13.83 5.57 2.68
CA TRP A 26 -15.16 4.90 2.73
C TRP A 26 -15.43 4.13 1.42
N ARG A 27 -14.53 4.17 0.43
CA ARG A 27 -14.73 3.49 -0.86
C ARG A 27 -14.70 1.98 -0.65
N SER A 28 -15.45 1.24 -1.45
CA SER A 28 -15.48 -0.22 -1.40
C SER A 28 -14.07 -0.82 -1.44
N PRO A 29 -13.71 -1.68 -0.47
CA PRO A 29 -12.43 -2.38 -0.48
C PRO A 29 -12.47 -3.47 -1.55
N THR A 30 -11.93 -3.18 -2.73
CA THR A 30 -11.74 -4.20 -3.76
C THR A 30 -10.47 -5.01 -3.47
N ALA A 31 -10.47 -6.29 -3.82
CA ALA A 31 -9.29 -7.15 -3.65
C ALA A 31 -8.04 -6.57 -4.34
N GLU A 32 -8.24 -5.92 -5.49
CA GLU A 32 -7.17 -5.24 -6.22
C GLU A 32 -6.55 -4.08 -5.44
N ARG A 33 -7.37 -3.22 -4.82
CA ARG A 33 -6.93 -2.09 -3.98
C ARG A 33 -6.26 -2.59 -2.71
N ILE A 34 -6.79 -3.65 -2.10
CA ILE A 34 -6.18 -4.28 -0.92
C ILE A 34 -4.78 -4.77 -1.28
N ARG A 35 -4.64 -5.55 -2.36
CA ARG A 35 -3.33 -6.03 -2.83
C ARG A 35 -2.37 -4.87 -3.10
N ALA A 36 -2.84 -3.80 -3.75
CA ALA A 36 -2.00 -2.63 -4.06
C ALA A 36 -1.54 -1.83 -2.82
N ARG A 37 -2.21 -1.95 -1.66
CA ARG A 37 -1.82 -1.26 -0.41
C ARG A 37 -1.09 -2.16 0.59
N VAL A 38 -1.35 -3.46 0.52
CA VAL A 38 -0.75 -4.49 1.40
C VAL A 38 0.54 -5.06 0.80
N TRP A 39 0.66 -5.14 -0.53
CA TRP A 39 1.78 -5.75 -1.23
C TRP A 39 2.18 -4.94 -2.46
N ASN A 40 3.04 -3.94 -2.27
CA ASN A 40 3.45 -3.02 -3.33
C ASN A 40 4.95 -2.69 -3.25
N ALA A 41 5.75 -3.24 -4.17
CA ALA A 41 7.18 -2.94 -4.24
C ALA A 41 7.49 -1.55 -4.80
N GLY A 42 6.52 -0.93 -5.51
CA GLY A 42 6.63 0.39 -6.11
C GLY A 42 6.35 1.55 -5.13
N ASP A 43 5.64 1.31 -4.03
CA ASP A 43 5.42 2.29 -2.98
C ASP A 43 6.46 2.08 -1.84
N PRO A 44 7.48 2.95 -1.70
CA PRO A 44 8.50 2.82 -0.67
C PRO A 44 7.98 3.11 0.76
N ARG A 45 6.69 3.43 0.93
CA ARG A 45 6.09 3.66 2.26
C ARG A 45 5.80 2.32 2.94
N LEU A 46 6.23 2.20 4.20
CA LEU A 46 5.80 1.10 5.08
C LEU A 46 4.34 1.27 5.49
N TRP A 47 3.95 2.49 5.84
CA TRP A 47 2.60 2.83 6.27
C TRP A 47 1.78 3.36 5.09
N THR A 48 0.76 2.61 4.71
CA THR A 48 -0.17 2.98 3.64
C THR A 48 -1.53 3.33 4.24
N PRO A 49 -2.34 4.24 3.68
CA PRO A 49 -3.71 4.46 4.16
C PRO A 49 -4.56 3.18 4.06
N LYS A 50 -5.45 2.91 5.03
CA LYS A 50 -6.39 1.77 4.90
C LYS A 50 -7.25 1.93 3.65
N THR A 51 -7.48 0.83 2.93
CA THR A 51 -8.41 0.76 1.77
C THR A 51 -9.85 1.02 2.16
N PHE A 52 -10.21 0.70 3.39
CA PHE A 52 -11.51 0.99 3.96
C PHE A 52 -11.37 1.30 5.46
N GLY A 53 -12.06 2.33 5.92
CA GLY A 53 -12.05 2.77 7.31
C GLY A 53 -11.02 3.85 7.61
N TRP A 54 -10.70 3.96 8.89
CA TRP A 54 -9.90 5.04 9.47
C TRP A 54 -8.50 4.55 9.87
N GLY A 55 -7.45 5.27 9.45
CA GLY A 55 -6.06 5.04 9.84
C GLY A 55 -5.18 4.40 8.78
N TYR A 56 -4.07 3.81 9.25
CA TYR A 56 -3.03 3.22 8.40
C TYR A 56 -3.12 1.69 8.34
N ASN A 57 -2.55 1.15 7.28
CA ASN A 57 -2.27 -0.24 7.00
C ASN A 57 -0.76 -0.39 6.77
N LEU A 58 -0.29 -1.62 6.64
CA LEU A 58 1.11 -1.96 6.46
C LEU A 58 1.35 -2.54 5.07
N ASN A 59 2.41 -2.08 4.40
CA ASN A 59 2.91 -2.68 3.18
C ASN A 59 3.85 -3.85 3.53
N PHE A 60 3.30 -5.06 3.56
CA PHE A 60 3.99 -6.29 3.94
C PHE A 60 5.12 -6.66 3.00
N TYR A 61 5.14 -6.15 1.75
CA TYR A 61 6.25 -6.40 0.84
C TYR A 61 7.60 -6.02 1.47
N TRP A 62 7.68 -4.86 2.10
CA TRP A 62 8.91 -4.38 2.74
C TRP A 62 9.22 -5.05 4.07
N VAL A 63 8.20 -5.57 4.76
CA VAL A 63 8.38 -6.40 5.96
C VAL A 63 9.08 -7.70 5.58
N VAL A 64 8.67 -8.30 4.46
CA VAL A 64 9.28 -9.54 3.92
C VAL A 64 10.63 -9.27 3.23
N HIS A 65 10.81 -8.07 2.65
CA HIS A 65 12.02 -7.68 1.92
C HIS A 65 12.79 -6.52 2.58
N PRO A 66 13.26 -6.66 3.83
CA PRO A 66 13.88 -5.55 4.57
C PRO A 66 15.18 -5.07 3.94
N ILE A 67 15.96 -5.96 3.32
CA ILE A 67 17.20 -5.61 2.62
C ILE A 67 16.91 -4.73 1.39
N ARG A 68 15.86 -5.06 0.62
CA ARG A 68 15.44 -4.25 -0.53
C ARG A 68 14.89 -2.90 -0.06
N TYR A 69 14.17 -2.88 1.07
CA TYR A 69 13.65 -1.65 1.68
C TYR A 69 14.77 -0.66 2.05
N VAL A 70 15.80 -1.13 2.76
CA VAL A 70 16.92 -0.27 3.18
C VAL A 70 17.65 0.31 1.97
N ARG A 71 17.77 -0.46 0.88
CA ARG A 71 18.37 0.02 -0.37
C ARG A 71 17.47 1.03 -1.10
N ALA A 72 16.16 0.77 -1.16
CA ALA A 72 15.20 1.66 -1.81
C ALA A 72 15.09 3.02 -1.10
N ARG A 73 15.21 3.05 0.24
CA ARG A 73 15.13 4.28 1.04
C ARG A 73 16.40 5.15 1.00
N ARG A 74 17.54 4.60 0.55
CA ARG A 74 18.83 5.29 0.45
C ARG A 74 19.07 5.96 -0.91
N ARG A 75 18.14 5.83 -1.85
CA ARG A 75 18.12 6.54 -3.13
C ARG A 75 17.15 7.69 -3.07
#